data_AF-A0A6C2D5J1-F1
#
_entry.id   AF-A0A6C2D5J1-F1
#
_cell.length_a   1.000
_cell.length_b   1.000
_cell.length_c   1.000
_cell.angle_alpha   90.00
_cell.angle_beta   90.00
_cell.angle_gamma   90.00
#
_symmetry.space_group_name_H-M   'P 1'
#
loop_
_entity.id
_entity.type
_entity.pdbx_description
1 polymer ?
#
loop_
_entity_poly.entity_id
_entity_poly.type
_entity_poly.pdbx_seq_one_letter_code
_entity_poly.pdbx_strand_id
1 'polypeptide(L)'
;MNTRKTNRSWRTALAAVGLLLSSASPSVQAVVVNIDTSRSVLTFTSSGPTICDPFGNCSTPPAPQTFALSGSFDVKEETVSFPYWFDPTSFFDLDLIRFEPLSIDTGGAAALGFVFPAFSGIVTGTTFTASDDPCFLYSGGCSGWSLVNSTYTGDFDGQRLSLTGESPLSVAEGFKYTIVATAVPSASVAEPGSLACLAAAGAGLTAVRSRRRRTSAALAPGAA
;
A
#
# COMPACT_ATOMS: atom_id res chain seq x y z
N MET A 1 -68.87 23.36 4.97
CA MET A 1 -67.82 24.04 4.18
C MET A 1 -66.57 24.14 5.05
N ASN A 2 -65.45 23.58 4.58
CA ASN A 2 -64.02 23.82 4.90
C ASN A 2 -63.59 24.06 6.38
N THR A 3 -62.53 23.44 6.92
CA THR A 3 -61.19 23.32 6.32
C THR A 3 -60.34 22.25 7.04
N ARG A 4 -59.59 21.47 6.27
CA ARG A 4 -58.44 20.63 6.69
C ARG A 4 -57.23 21.49 7.10
N LYS A 5 -56.36 20.95 7.97
CA LYS A 5 -54.90 20.70 7.77
C LYS A 5 -54.17 20.63 9.13
N THR A 6 -53.94 19.47 9.73
CA THR A 6 -52.75 18.57 9.62
C THR A 6 -51.35 19.21 9.70
N ASN A 7 -50.65 18.80 10.76
CA ASN A 7 -49.24 18.42 10.90
C ASN A 7 -48.15 19.37 10.38
N ARG A 8 -47.39 19.94 11.32
CA ARG A 8 -46.08 20.55 11.04
C ARG A 8 -45.12 20.39 12.22
N SER A 9 -44.46 19.24 12.35
CA SER A 9 -43.27 19.12 13.23
C SER A 9 -42.30 17.99 12.83
N TRP A 10 -42.17 17.64 11.56
CA TRP A 10 -41.31 16.53 11.11
C TRP A 10 -40.18 16.97 10.16
N ARG A 11 -39.56 18.15 10.36
CA ARG A 11 -38.50 18.63 9.44
C ARG A 11 -37.22 19.14 10.09
N THR A 12 -36.99 18.94 11.38
CA THR A 12 -35.77 19.42 12.06
C THR A 12 -34.82 18.32 12.57
N ALA A 13 -35.07 17.04 12.27
CA ALA A 13 -34.25 15.94 12.77
C ALA A 13 -33.30 15.28 11.74
N LEU A 14 -33.21 15.81 10.51
CA LEU A 14 -32.45 15.16 9.42
C LEU A 14 -31.10 15.82 9.08
N ALA A 15 -30.68 16.87 9.81
CA ALA A 15 -29.43 17.58 9.53
C ALA A 15 -28.24 17.17 10.42
N ALA A 16 -28.45 16.30 11.42
CA ALA A 16 -27.42 15.98 12.43
C ALA A 16 -26.84 14.56 12.35
N VAL A 17 -27.33 13.70 11.45
CA VAL A 17 -26.85 12.29 11.33
C VAL A 17 -25.80 12.12 10.23
N GLY A 18 -25.57 13.13 9.37
CA GLY A 18 -24.61 13.05 8.26
C GLY A 18 -23.13 13.23 8.63
N LEU A 19 -22.79 13.42 9.92
CA LEU A 19 -21.43 13.77 10.37
C LEU A 19 -20.73 12.66 11.18
N LEU A 20 -21.34 11.48 11.32
CA LEU A 20 -20.79 10.38 12.15
C LEU A 20 -20.50 9.08 11.39
N LEU A 21 -20.53 9.10 10.05
CA LEU A 21 -19.95 8.05 9.22
C LEU A 21 -18.64 8.55 8.63
N SER A 22 -17.73 9.01 9.49
CA SER A 22 -16.30 8.91 9.21
C SER A 22 -15.99 7.43 9.31
N SER A 23 -16.15 6.72 8.21
CA SER A 23 -15.57 5.40 8.04
C SER A 23 -14.14 5.46 8.54
N ALA A 24 -13.79 4.68 9.56
CA ALA A 24 -12.42 4.26 9.77
C ALA A 24 -12.06 3.46 8.51
N SER A 25 -11.63 4.17 7.47
CA SER A 25 -11.05 3.56 6.30
C SER A 25 -9.77 2.87 6.78
N PRO A 26 -9.53 1.59 6.45
CA PRO A 26 -8.18 1.07 6.55
C PRO A 26 -7.30 2.04 5.77
N SER A 27 -6.36 2.69 6.46
CA SER A 27 -5.47 3.66 5.83
C SER A 27 -4.49 2.89 4.97
N VAL A 28 -4.88 2.59 3.73
CA VAL A 28 -3.92 2.17 2.71
C VAL A 28 -3.07 3.39 2.40
N GLN A 29 -1.89 3.46 3.01
CA GLN A 29 -0.88 4.45 2.66
C GLN A 29 -0.10 3.88 1.48
N ALA A 30 -0.45 4.31 0.27
CA ALA A 30 0.32 4.06 -0.92
C ALA A 30 1.32 5.20 -1.13
N VAL A 31 2.62 4.90 -1.11
CA VAL A 31 3.70 5.85 -1.35
C VAL A 31 4.47 5.44 -2.59
N VAL A 32 4.49 6.29 -3.60
CA VAL A 32 5.31 6.09 -4.80
C VAL A 32 6.77 6.32 -4.42
N VAL A 33 7.64 5.35 -4.71
CA VAL A 33 9.09 5.46 -4.50
C VAL A 33 9.85 5.29 -5.82
N ASN A 34 10.97 6.00 -5.95
CA ASN A 34 11.92 5.88 -7.07
C ASN A 34 13.17 5.15 -6.63
N ILE A 35 13.62 4.19 -7.44
CA ILE A 35 14.82 3.40 -7.20
C ILE A 35 16.07 4.27 -7.40
N ASP A 36 16.94 4.26 -6.40
CA ASP A 36 18.28 4.81 -6.47
C ASP A 36 19.19 3.78 -7.15
N THR A 37 19.46 4.00 -8.44
CA THR A 37 20.25 3.10 -9.29
C THR A 37 21.70 2.96 -8.85
N SER A 38 22.23 3.93 -8.08
CA SER A 38 23.61 3.90 -7.59
C SER A 38 23.81 2.96 -6.40
N ARG A 39 22.72 2.63 -5.70
CA ARG A 39 22.70 1.78 -4.51
C ARG A 39 21.88 0.51 -4.68
N SER A 40 21.17 0.37 -5.80
CA SER A 40 20.35 -0.80 -6.10
C SER A 40 21.04 -1.71 -7.10
N VAL A 41 21.11 -2.99 -6.79
CA VAL A 41 21.83 -3.98 -7.59
C VAL A 41 21.11 -5.33 -7.56
N LEU A 42 21.09 -6.00 -8.70
CA LEU A 42 20.70 -7.40 -8.83
C LEU A 42 21.95 -8.22 -9.17
N THR A 43 22.16 -9.34 -8.49
CA THR A 43 23.26 -10.26 -8.76
C THR A 43 22.71 -11.65 -9.03
N PHE A 44 22.88 -12.15 -10.24
CA PHE A 44 22.63 -13.53 -10.60
C PHE A 44 23.83 -14.40 -10.25
N THR A 45 23.59 -15.53 -9.60
CA THR A 45 24.60 -16.53 -9.30
C THR A 45 24.13 -17.91 -9.74
N SER A 46 25.01 -18.66 -10.41
CA SER A 46 24.84 -20.08 -10.70
C SER A 46 26.01 -20.84 -10.07
N SER A 47 25.71 -21.73 -9.14
CA SER A 47 26.66 -22.58 -8.41
C SER A 47 26.42 -24.06 -8.68
N GLY A 48 25.87 -24.40 -9.85
CA GLY A 48 25.62 -25.78 -10.25
C GLY A 48 26.89 -26.63 -10.32
N PRO A 49 26.79 -27.96 -10.15
CA PRO A 49 27.95 -28.83 -10.34
C PRO A 49 28.44 -28.71 -11.79
N THR A 50 29.75 -28.76 -11.97
CA THR A 50 30.34 -28.84 -13.31
C THR A 50 29.93 -30.16 -13.96
N ILE A 51 29.16 -30.09 -15.05
CA ILE A 51 28.74 -31.28 -15.79
C ILE A 51 29.75 -31.49 -16.92
N CYS A 52 30.43 -32.62 -16.89
CA CYS A 52 31.36 -33.04 -17.94
C CYS A 52 30.71 -34.11 -18.80
N ASP A 53 30.87 -33.98 -20.12
CA ASP A 53 30.49 -35.04 -21.04
C ASP A 53 31.46 -36.24 -20.92
N PRO A 54 31.10 -37.41 -21.49
CA PRO A 54 31.96 -38.60 -21.47
C PRO A 54 33.31 -38.42 -22.21
N PHE A 55 33.48 -37.34 -22.97
CA PHE A 55 34.70 -37.00 -23.70
C PHE A 55 35.59 -36.01 -22.91
N GLY A 56 35.18 -35.64 -21.70
CA GLY A 56 35.93 -34.75 -20.80
C GLY A 56 35.69 -33.26 -21.06
N ASN A 57 34.70 -32.88 -21.86
CA ASN A 57 34.32 -31.48 -22.04
C ASN A 57 33.39 -31.06 -20.89
N CYS A 58 33.91 -30.21 -20.01
CA CYS A 58 33.21 -29.74 -18.82
C CYS A 58 32.57 -28.38 -19.07
N SER A 59 31.25 -28.31 -18.90
CA SER A 59 30.54 -27.04 -18.85
C SER A 59 30.72 -26.41 -17.47
N THR A 60 31.40 -25.27 -17.40
CA THR A 60 31.52 -24.48 -16.17
C THR A 60 30.28 -23.60 -16.02
N PRO A 61 29.71 -23.47 -14.81
CA PRO A 61 28.63 -22.53 -14.56
C PRO A 61 29.01 -21.11 -15.02
N PRO A 62 28.06 -20.33 -15.53
CA PRO A 62 28.33 -18.95 -15.89
C PRO A 62 28.80 -18.17 -14.66
N ALA A 63 29.77 -17.27 -14.87
CA ALA A 63 30.24 -16.39 -13.81
C ALA A 63 29.06 -15.52 -13.29
N PRO A 64 29.12 -15.04 -12.03
CA PRO A 64 28.10 -14.15 -11.49
C PRO A 64 27.91 -12.91 -12.37
N GLN A 65 26.64 -12.55 -12.62
CA GLN A 65 26.28 -11.41 -13.46
C GLN A 65 25.58 -10.37 -12.60
N THR A 66 25.94 -9.10 -12.77
CA THR A 66 25.31 -7.98 -12.06
C THR A 66 24.50 -7.14 -13.03
N PHE A 67 23.32 -6.73 -12.59
CA PHE A 67 22.39 -5.91 -13.36
C PHE A 67 22.01 -4.68 -12.56
N ALA A 68 21.93 -3.55 -13.25
CA ALA A 68 21.39 -2.33 -12.69
C ALA A 68 19.86 -2.47 -12.57
N LEU A 69 19.30 -1.95 -11.49
CA LEU A 69 17.87 -1.86 -11.27
C LEU A 69 17.47 -0.39 -11.26
N SER A 70 16.43 -0.03 -12.00
CA SER A 70 15.90 1.33 -12.04
C SER A 70 14.39 1.36 -12.18
N GLY A 71 13.79 2.52 -11.94
CA GLY A 71 12.36 2.73 -12.10
C GLY A 71 11.66 3.14 -10.81
N SER A 72 10.36 2.85 -10.74
CA SER A 72 9.47 3.29 -9.67
C SER A 72 8.41 2.24 -9.37
N PHE A 73 7.95 2.23 -8.13
CA PHE A 73 6.90 1.33 -7.65
C PHE A 73 6.16 1.96 -6.47
N ASP A 74 4.96 1.45 -6.21
CA ASP A 74 4.19 1.82 -5.02
C ASP A 74 4.57 0.92 -3.85
N VAL A 75 4.80 1.53 -2.70
CA VAL A 75 4.84 0.87 -1.40
C VAL A 75 3.47 1.02 -0.77
N LYS A 76 2.81 -0.09 -0.51
CA LYS A 76 1.48 -0.13 0.13
C LYS A 76 1.61 -0.77 1.50
N GLU A 77 1.25 -0.02 2.53
CA GLU A 77 1.08 -0.54 3.88
C GLU A 77 -0.41 -0.64 4.22
N GLU A 78 -0.82 -1.79 4.74
CA GLU A 78 -2.20 -2.08 5.12
C GLU A 78 -2.25 -2.98 6.34
N THR A 79 -3.11 -2.65 7.31
CA THR A 79 -3.44 -3.52 8.42
C THR A 79 -4.51 -4.53 8.00
N VAL A 80 -4.19 -5.82 8.07
CA VAL A 80 -5.09 -6.91 7.69
C VAL A 80 -5.41 -7.78 8.90
N SER A 81 -6.69 -8.02 9.14
CA SER A 81 -7.17 -8.90 10.21
C SER A 81 -7.23 -10.35 9.75
N PHE A 82 -6.55 -11.24 10.48
CA PHE A 82 -6.56 -12.68 10.26
C PHE A 82 -7.32 -13.40 11.37
N PRO A 83 -8.17 -14.39 11.06
CA PRO A 83 -8.79 -15.22 12.08
C PRO A 83 -7.76 -16.13 12.74
N TYR A 84 -7.93 -16.41 14.03
CA TYR A 84 -7.14 -17.47 14.67
C TYR A 84 -7.54 -18.84 14.11
N TRP A 85 -6.55 -19.68 13.83
CA TRP A 85 -6.78 -21.01 13.26
C TRP A 85 -7.62 -21.93 14.16
N PHE A 86 -7.52 -21.77 15.48
CA PHE A 86 -8.26 -22.57 16.48
C PHE A 86 -9.58 -21.94 16.90
N ASP A 87 -9.80 -20.66 16.59
CA ASP A 87 -11.03 -19.93 16.87
C ASP A 87 -11.30 -18.91 15.76
N PRO A 88 -12.15 -19.26 14.76
CA PRO A 88 -12.44 -18.39 13.64
C PRO A 88 -13.31 -17.17 14.02
N THR A 89 -13.73 -17.04 15.27
CA THR A 89 -14.47 -15.88 15.77
C THR A 89 -13.57 -14.81 16.39
N SER A 90 -12.31 -15.17 16.69
CA SER A 90 -11.29 -14.25 17.19
C SER A 90 -10.34 -13.87 16.06
N PHE A 91 -9.89 -12.62 16.05
CA PHE A 91 -9.00 -12.07 15.01
C PHE A 91 -7.76 -11.45 15.62
N PHE A 92 -6.67 -11.44 14.87
CA PHE A 92 -5.48 -10.65 15.14
C PHE A 92 -5.13 -9.80 13.93
N ASP A 93 -4.62 -8.60 14.18
CA ASP A 93 -4.23 -7.67 13.13
C ASP A 93 -2.73 -7.79 12.84
N LEU A 94 -2.39 -7.81 11.55
CA LEU A 94 -1.02 -7.71 11.07
C LEU A 94 -0.89 -6.50 10.15
N ASP A 95 0.15 -5.71 10.37
CA ASP A 95 0.56 -4.70 9.41
C ASP A 95 1.37 -5.38 8.31
N LEU A 96 0.89 -5.23 7.07
CA LEU A 96 1.51 -5.81 5.90
C LEU A 96 2.06 -4.73 4.98
N ILE A 97 3.21 -4.99 4.38
CA ILE A 97 3.81 -4.18 3.32
C ILE A 97 3.80 -4.96 2.01
N ARG A 98 3.47 -4.28 0.91
CA ARG A 98 3.50 -4.87 -0.44
C ARG A 98 4.02 -3.86 -1.44
N PHE A 99 4.71 -4.36 -2.46
CA PHE A 99 5.22 -3.55 -3.55
C PHE A 99 4.43 -3.81 -4.82
N GLU A 100 4.02 -2.73 -5.50
CA GLU A 100 3.36 -2.79 -6.80
C GLU A 100 4.22 -2.08 -7.86
N PRO A 101 4.80 -2.82 -8.81
CA PRO A 101 5.67 -2.24 -9.82
C PRO A 101 4.89 -1.33 -10.75
N LEU A 102 5.32 -0.09 -10.92
CA LEU A 102 4.74 0.85 -11.89
C LEU A 102 5.53 0.81 -13.21
N SER A 103 6.83 1.03 -13.11
CA SER A 103 7.77 0.90 -14.23
C SER A 103 9.11 0.47 -13.66
N ILE A 104 9.47 -0.79 -13.84
CA ILE A 104 10.73 -1.35 -13.35
C ILE A 104 11.55 -1.81 -14.55
N ASP A 105 12.79 -1.36 -14.61
CA ASP A 105 13.80 -1.88 -15.53
C ASP A 105 14.85 -2.66 -14.74
N THR A 106 15.04 -3.91 -15.12
CA THR A 106 15.93 -4.88 -14.47
C THR A 106 17.27 -5.01 -15.20
N GLY A 107 17.54 -4.17 -16.20
CA GLY A 107 18.81 -4.15 -16.93
C GLY A 107 19.10 -5.44 -17.70
N GLY A 108 18.06 -6.25 -17.98
CA GLY A 108 18.18 -7.56 -18.65
C GLY A 108 18.06 -8.77 -17.71
N ALA A 109 18.00 -8.59 -16.39
CA ALA A 109 17.86 -9.71 -15.45
C ALA A 109 16.55 -10.50 -15.63
N ALA A 110 15.48 -9.85 -16.11
CA ALA A 110 14.23 -10.51 -16.46
C ALA A 110 14.40 -11.62 -17.52
N ALA A 111 15.36 -11.47 -18.45
CA ALA A 111 15.66 -12.51 -19.45
C ALA A 111 16.30 -13.77 -18.81
N LEU A 112 16.89 -13.62 -17.63
CA LEU A 112 17.42 -14.71 -16.81
C LEU A 112 16.42 -15.20 -15.76
N GLY A 113 15.16 -14.73 -15.80
CA GLY A 113 14.09 -15.20 -14.92
C GLY A 113 13.87 -14.39 -13.64
N PHE A 114 14.54 -13.24 -13.46
CA PHE A 114 14.27 -12.39 -12.31
C PHE A 114 12.85 -11.80 -12.38
N VAL A 115 12.12 -11.90 -11.26
CA VAL A 115 10.80 -11.28 -11.08
C VAL A 115 10.86 -10.34 -9.88
N PHE A 116 10.37 -9.12 -10.05
CA PHE A 116 10.31 -8.14 -8.97
C PHE A 116 9.38 -8.64 -7.84
N PRO A 117 9.76 -8.53 -6.56
CA PRO A 117 8.98 -9.07 -5.45
C PRO A 117 7.61 -8.39 -5.34
N ALA A 118 6.54 -9.18 -5.40
CA ALA A 118 5.16 -8.70 -5.37
C ALA A 118 4.30 -9.33 -4.24
N PHE A 119 4.91 -10.17 -3.39
CA PHE A 119 4.28 -10.81 -2.23
C PHE A 119 4.37 -9.92 -0.98
N SER A 120 3.48 -10.15 -0.01
CA SER A 120 3.38 -9.31 1.19
C SER A 120 4.42 -9.68 2.25
N GLY A 121 4.96 -8.67 2.91
CA GLY A 121 5.78 -8.79 4.12
C GLY A 121 5.01 -8.38 5.37
N ILE A 122 5.45 -8.89 6.53
CA ILE A 122 4.96 -8.47 7.84
C ILE A 122 5.84 -7.31 8.32
N VAL A 123 5.19 -6.23 8.75
CA VAL A 123 5.83 -5.03 9.31
C VAL A 123 5.96 -5.17 10.82
N THR A 124 7.09 -4.73 11.36
CA THR A 124 7.35 -4.63 12.80
C THR A 124 8.13 -3.36 13.07
N GLY A 125 7.43 -2.31 13.51
CA GLY A 125 7.99 -0.96 13.59
C GLY A 125 8.21 -0.39 12.18
N THR A 126 9.45 -0.05 11.85
CA THR A 126 9.85 0.41 10.49
C THR A 126 10.42 -0.72 9.64
N THR A 127 10.71 -1.88 10.26
CA THR A 127 11.31 -3.01 9.58
C THR A 127 10.24 -3.97 9.05
N PHE A 128 10.57 -4.72 8.02
CA PHE A 128 9.70 -5.75 7.48
C PHE A 128 10.47 -6.99 7.06
N THR A 129 9.76 -8.11 7.05
CA THR A 129 10.25 -9.40 6.54
C THR A 129 9.15 -10.02 5.70
N ALA A 130 9.52 -10.67 4.60
CA ALA A 130 8.60 -11.32 3.71
C ALA A 130 9.17 -12.64 3.20
N SER A 131 8.27 -13.55 2.92
CA SER A 131 8.55 -14.81 2.23
C SER A 131 7.36 -15.11 1.31
N ASP A 132 7.64 -15.66 0.13
CA ASP A 132 6.60 -16.22 -0.75
C ASP A 132 6.12 -17.61 -0.29
N ASP A 133 6.67 -18.13 0.82
CA ASP A 133 6.19 -19.33 1.48
C ASP A 133 4.70 -19.19 1.83
N PRO A 134 3.83 -20.09 1.36
CA PRO A 134 2.40 -20.04 1.69
C PRO A 134 2.11 -20.10 3.19
N CYS A 135 3.06 -20.58 4.00
CA CYS A 135 2.95 -20.66 5.45
C CYS A 135 3.40 -19.39 6.19
N PHE A 136 4.02 -18.42 5.49
CA PHE A 136 4.63 -17.26 6.12
C PHE A 136 3.64 -16.42 6.95
N LEU A 137 2.41 -16.24 6.45
CA LEU A 137 1.36 -15.45 7.12
C LEU A 137 0.51 -16.27 8.10
N TYR A 138 0.71 -17.59 8.18
CA TYR A 138 -0.13 -18.48 8.98
C TYR A 138 0.58 -18.96 10.24
N SER A 139 0.11 -18.50 11.41
CA SER A 139 0.63 -18.88 12.73
C SER A 139 0.17 -20.26 13.25
N GLY A 140 -0.67 -20.99 12.47
CA GLY A 140 -1.40 -22.18 12.93
C GLY A 140 -0.89 -23.53 12.45
N GLY A 141 0.29 -23.56 11.82
CA GLY A 141 0.75 -24.73 11.09
C GLY A 141 0.17 -24.74 9.69
N CYS A 142 1.06 -24.88 8.71
CA CYS A 142 0.70 -24.95 7.31
C CYS A 142 1.55 -26.04 6.66
N SER A 143 0.93 -26.88 5.84
CA SER A 143 1.62 -27.94 5.09
C SER A 143 2.06 -27.39 3.73
N GLY A 144 2.94 -26.39 3.76
CA GLY A 144 3.61 -25.85 2.58
C GLY A 144 5.00 -26.47 2.49
N TRP A 145 5.21 -27.33 1.50
CA TRP A 145 6.55 -27.80 1.16
C TRP A 145 7.01 -27.01 -0.05
N SER A 146 7.84 -26.01 0.19
CA SER A 146 8.63 -25.39 -0.87
C SER A 146 10.10 -25.61 -0.60
N LEU A 147 10.83 -26.09 -1.61
CA LEU A 147 12.26 -26.36 -1.53
C LEU A 147 13.09 -25.07 -1.66
N VAL A 148 12.51 -24.03 -2.25
CA VAL A 148 13.14 -22.74 -2.50
C VAL A 148 12.06 -21.65 -2.40
N ASN A 149 12.30 -20.65 -1.56
CA ASN A 149 11.38 -19.53 -1.36
C ASN A 149 12.11 -18.22 -1.61
N SER A 150 11.44 -17.30 -2.30
CA SER A 150 11.91 -15.92 -2.37
C SER A 150 11.64 -15.23 -1.05
N THR A 151 12.64 -14.54 -0.54
CA THR A 151 12.53 -13.80 0.71
C THR A 151 13.07 -12.41 0.54
N TYR A 152 12.53 -11.46 1.32
CA TYR A 152 13.16 -10.16 1.45
C TYR A 152 12.95 -9.60 2.85
N THR A 153 13.85 -8.73 3.25
CA THR A 153 13.79 -7.98 4.49
C THR A 153 14.29 -6.57 4.23
N GLY A 154 13.76 -5.61 4.99
CA GLY A 154 14.13 -4.23 4.81
C GLY A 154 13.58 -3.32 5.89
N ASP A 155 13.73 -2.04 5.62
CA ASP A 155 13.26 -0.95 6.44
C ASP A 155 12.59 0.10 5.55
N PHE A 156 11.48 0.64 6.04
CA PHE A 156 10.75 1.74 5.43
C PHE A 156 10.30 2.73 6.51
N ASP A 157 10.73 3.98 6.38
CA ASP A 157 10.36 5.07 7.30
C ASP A 157 9.28 6.00 6.72
N GLY A 158 8.62 5.60 5.64
CA GLY A 158 7.67 6.42 4.88
C GLY A 158 8.32 7.36 3.86
N GLN A 159 9.65 7.49 3.84
CA GLN A 159 10.40 8.36 2.92
C GLN A 159 11.54 7.62 2.20
N ARG A 160 12.19 6.68 2.88
CA ARG A 160 13.32 5.91 2.39
C ARG A 160 13.01 4.45 2.59
N LEU A 161 13.20 3.70 1.52
CA LEU A 161 13.07 2.25 1.51
C LEU A 161 14.46 1.66 1.27
N SER A 162 14.83 0.68 2.08
CA SER A 162 16.00 -0.15 1.84
C SER A 162 15.62 -1.59 2.08
N LEU A 163 15.78 -2.44 1.09
CA LEU A 163 15.50 -3.87 1.23
C LEU A 163 16.55 -4.71 0.53
N THR A 164 16.75 -5.90 1.07
CA THR A 164 17.59 -6.94 0.52
C THR A 164 16.77 -8.21 0.42
N GLY A 165 16.95 -8.96 -0.65
CA GLY A 165 16.24 -10.21 -0.80
C GLY A 165 16.97 -11.22 -1.67
N GLU A 166 16.42 -12.42 -1.66
CA GLU A 166 16.84 -13.55 -2.45
C GLU A 166 15.65 -14.05 -3.27
N SER A 167 15.89 -14.35 -4.54
CA SER A 167 14.91 -14.97 -5.44
C SER A 167 15.58 -16.19 -6.07
N PRO A 168 15.51 -17.35 -5.40
CA PRO A 168 16.06 -18.59 -5.92
C PRO A 168 15.23 -19.07 -7.12
N LEU A 169 15.91 -19.44 -8.21
CA LEU A 169 15.29 -20.14 -9.34
C LEU A 169 15.38 -21.66 -9.16
N SER A 170 16.44 -22.12 -8.50
CA SER A 170 16.67 -23.52 -8.13
C SER A 170 17.57 -23.58 -6.90
N VAL A 171 17.91 -24.79 -6.46
CA VAL A 171 18.87 -25.01 -5.35
C VAL A 171 20.30 -24.52 -5.67
N ALA A 172 20.61 -24.27 -6.93
CA ALA A 172 21.95 -23.87 -7.39
C ALA A 172 21.96 -22.53 -8.14
N GLU A 173 20.80 -21.95 -8.43
CA GLU A 173 20.69 -20.72 -9.22
C GLU A 173 19.69 -19.77 -8.59
N GLY A 174 20.01 -18.48 -8.63
CA GLY A 174 19.13 -17.48 -8.09
C GLY A 174 19.69 -16.07 -8.18
N PHE A 175 18.87 -15.14 -7.72
CA PHE A 175 19.22 -13.74 -7.60
C PHE A 175 19.36 -13.34 -6.14
N LYS A 176 20.38 -12.54 -5.86
CA LYS A 176 20.42 -11.69 -4.68
C LYS A 176 20.23 -10.25 -5.11
N TYR A 177 19.43 -9.50 -4.38
CA TYR A 177 19.14 -8.13 -4.74
C TYR A 177 19.18 -7.21 -3.54
N THR A 178 19.54 -5.96 -3.81
CA THR A 178 19.42 -4.84 -2.89
C THR A 178 18.69 -3.73 -3.63
N ILE A 179 17.63 -3.20 -3.03
CA ILE A 179 16.84 -2.11 -3.59
C ILE A 179 16.83 -1.00 -2.55
N VAL A 180 17.32 0.16 -2.96
CA VAL A 180 17.22 1.39 -2.18
C VAL A 180 16.39 2.36 -2.99
N ALA A 181 15.34 2.91 -2.37
CA ALA A 181 14.43 3.82 -3.03
C ALA A 181 14.06 4.99 -2.12
N THR A 182 13.60 6.08 -2.72
CA THR A 182 13.15 7.28 -2.00
C THR A 182 11.77 7.69 -2.48
N ALA A 183 10.91 8.07 -1.56
CA ALA A 183 9.58 8.59 -1.84
C ALA A 183 9.67 9.76 -2.80
N VAL A 184 8.80 9.74 -3.82
CA VAL A 184 8.61 10.87 -4.70
C VAL A 184 7.83 11.91 -3.90
N PRO A 185 8.31 13.16 -3.79
CA PRO A 185 7.57 14.22 -3.14
C PRO A 185 6.22 14.35 -3.84
N SER A 186 5.15 13.93 -3.15
CA SER A 186 3.80 14.15 -3.64
C SER A 186 3.59 15.66 -3.60
N ALA A 187 3.68 16.33 -4.75
CA ALA A 187 3.13 17.67 -4.86
C ALA A 187 1.68 17.52 -4.41
N SER A 188 1.31 18.15 -3.29
CA SER A 188 -0.03 18.05 -2.72
C SER A 188 -1.03 18.52 -3.78
N VAL A 189 -1.56 17.59 -4.56
CA VAL A 189 -2.67 17.86 -5.46
C VAL A 189 -3.84 18.07 -4.52
N ALA A 190 -4.14 19.34 -4.24
CA ALA A 190 -5.36 19.71 -3.53
C ALA A 190 -6.51 19.04 -4.28
N GLU A 191 -7.13 18.03 -3.67
CA GLU A 191 -8.26 17.34 -4.27
C GLU A 191 -9.30 18.40 -4.67
N PRO A 192 -9.77 18.41 -5.93
CA PRO A 192 -10.81 19.34 -6.38
C PRO A 192 -12.08 19.29 -5.51
N GLY A 193 -12.29 18.19 -4.77
CA GLY A 193 -13.39 18.01 -3.82
C GLY A 193 -13.26 18.79 -2.51
N SER A 194 -12.04 19.03 -2.00
CA SER A 194 -11.84 19.74 -0.72
C SER A 194 -12.20 21.22 -0.83
N LEU A 195 -11.90 21.85 -1.98
CA LEU A 195 -12.30 23.23 -2.29
C LEU A 195 -13.80 23.34 -2.52
N ALA A 196 -14.45 22.31 -3.10
CA ALA A 196 -15.91 22.28 -3.24
C ALA A 196 -16.61 22.20 -1.88
N CYS A 197 -16.09 21.42 -0.94
CA CYS A 197 -16.61 21.35 0.43
C CYS A 197 -16.38 22.65 1.21
N LEU A 198 -15.23 23.31 1.06
CA LEU A 198 -14.95 24.63 1.66
C LEU A 198 -15.82 25.74 1.05
N ALA A 199 -16.05 25.72 -0.27
CA ALA A 199 -16.92 26.67 -0.96
C ALA A 199 -18.39 26.48 -0.57
N ALA A 200 -18.85 25.23 -0.44
CA ALA A 200 -20.20 24.91 0.02
C ALA A 200 -20.42 25.32 1.49
N ALA A 201 -19.43 25.11 2.37
CA ALA A 201 -19.49 25.55 3.76
C ALA A 201 -19.52 27.09 3.89
N GLY A 202 -18.72 27.81 3.08
CA GLY A 202 -18.71 29.28 3.04
C GLY A 202 -20.01 29.88 2.50
N ALA A 203 -20.60 29.28 1.46
CA ALA A 203 -21.88 29.71 0.89
C ALA A 203 -23.07 29.42 1.84
N GLY A 204 -23.05 28.29 2.56
CA GLY A 204 -24.06 27.95 3.56
C GLY A 204 -24.08 28.92 4.75
N LEU A 205 -22.89 29.29 5.26
CA LEU A 205 -22.77 30.23 6.39
C LEU A 205 -23.22 31.65 6.04
N THR A 206 -23.00 32.12 4.81
CA THR A 206 -23.46 33.45 4.35
C THR A 206 -24.96 33.49 4.09
N ALA A 207 -25.55 32.41 3.57
CA ALA A 207 -27.00 32.28 3.39
C ALA A 207 -27.77 32.22 4.72
N VAL A 208 -27.21 31.57 5.75
CA VAL A 208 -27.83 31.52 7.09
C VAL A 208 -27.72 32.87 7.82
N ARG A 209 -26.61 33.60 7.68
CA ARG A 209 -26.44 34.94 8.28
C ARG A 209 -27.35 35.99 7.65
N SER A 210 -27.57 35.94 6.34
CA SER A 210 -28.48 36.86 5.64
C SER A 210 -29.95 36.58 5.94
N ARG A 211 -30.36 35.31 6.11
CA ARG A 211 -31.72 34.95 6.54
C ARG A 211 -32.01 35.40 7.97
N ARG A 212 -31.08 35.26 8.91
CA ARG A 212 -31.25 35.77 10.29
C ARG A 212 -31.40 37.29 10.34
N ARG A 213 -30.66 38.04 9.51
CA ARG A 213 -30.81 39.50 9.42
C ARG A 213 -32.15 39.95 8.83
N ARG A 214 -32.70 39.21 7.85
CA ARG A 214 -34.02 39.54 7.27
C ARG A 214 -35.19 39.24 8.21
N THR A 215 -35.09 38.21 9.05
CA THR A 215 -36.12 37.93 10.07
C THR A 215 -36.09 38.90 11.25
N SER A 216 -34.92 39.44 11.63
CA SER A 216 -34.85 40.50 12.65
C SER A 216 -35.35 41.86 12.15
N ALA A 217 -35.27 42.14 10.85
CA ALA A 217 -35.82 43.36 10.26
C ALA A 217 -37.35 43.33 10.06
N ALA A 218 -37.98 42.15 10.17
CA ALA A 218 -39.44 41.98 10.04
C ALA A 218 -40.18 42.00 11.39
N LEU A 219 -39.47 42.25 12.49
CA LEU A 219 -40.04 42.39 13.84
C LEU A 219 -39.61 43.71 14.48
N ALA A 220 -39.86 44.82 13.78
CA ALA A 220 -40.02 46.12 14.41
C ALA A 220 -41.53 46.46 14.36
N PRO A 221 -42.28 46.30 15.46
CA PRO A 221 -43.64 46.83 15.55
C PRO A 221 -43.56 48.36 15.55
N GLY A 222 -44.32 49.00 14.68
CA GLY A 222 -44.46 50.45 14.68
C GLY A 222 -45.13 50.93 15.96
N ALA A 223 -44.68 52.09 16.46
CA ALA A 223 -45.49 53.05 17.21
C ALA A 223 -44.67 54.32 17.50
N ALA A 224 -44.93 55.37 16.73
CA ALA A 224 -45.30 56.72 17.20
C ALA A 224 -45.50 57.62 15.98
#